data_AF-A0A3C0I2T0-F1
#
_entry.id   AF-A0A3C0I2T0-F1
#
_cell.length_a   1.000
_cell.length_b   1.000
_cell.length_c   1.000
_cell.angle_alpha   90.00
_cell.angle_beta   90.00
_cell.angle_gamma   90.00
#
_symmetry.space_group_name_H-M   'P 1'
#
loop_
_entity.id
_entity.type
_entity.pdbx_description
1 polymer ?
#
loop_
_entity_poly.entity_id
_entity_poly.type
_entity_poly.pdbx_seq_one_letter_code
_entity_poly.pdbx_strand_id
1 'polypeptide(L)'
;MEQLGFSDIAGICDTEKAEDAEQTLLLAKGPRLEAQAQPVEVSEPEKPGSWLIFTDNQGVGQALAERFKAYEQTPILISHSETYQHVEANRFQLNPTRPEHIQQLIETVRAEQPACRGIIHLWSLDTLENTTAVIESAQTLGCLSVLYLVQALAQVNWENTPQLWLVTQATQTVGDLNSLSVAQFALWGLGRVIINEQPHFQTRMVDLSASPSSVEIQSLFEELWANDKEDEIVLRAQDRYVQRLRQVSLADLKTVAQATSQEIQPCRLENVTPGILDNLSLRTNVRQAPRYGEVEIQVYTTGLNFKDVVNANGKLANAPLEGTFWGRSLGLECVGKIVAIGEGVEAFQLGDDVVALAPHSFSLYTTTDARFVAHKPAHLNCEEAATLPLVFLTAYYSLHYLGKIRKGERVLIHAASGGVGLAAIQIAQKAGAEVFATASTLEKRAFLQALGVKQIMDSRTLAFVDEIMESTQGEGIDIVLNALPGKTLTKSLSLLKPGGRFIEIGSIYG
;
A
#
# COMPACT_ATOMS: atom_id res chain seq x y z
N MET A 1 -26.88 42.27 20.17
CA MET A 1 -26.94 40.86 19.74
C MET A 1 -28.09 40.65 18.76
N GLU A 2 -29.36 40.82 19.16
CA GLU A 2 -30.51 40.67 18.25
C GLU A 2 -30.50 41.65 17.07
N GLN A 3 -30.17 42.92 17.32
CA GLN A 3 -29.99 43.94 16.26
C GLN A 3 -28.83 43.62 15.29
N LEU A 4 -27.91 42.72 15.67
CA LEU A 4 -26.79 42.25 14.84
C LEU A 4 -27.12 40.89 14.18
N GLY A 5 -28.36 40.40 14.27
CA GLY A 5 -28.82 39.17 13.62
C GLY A 5 -28.60 37.89 14.44
N PHE A 6 -28.20 37.98 15.71
CA PHE A 6 -28.03 36.82 16.58
C PHE A 6 -29.35 36.43 17.26
N SER A 7 -29.64 35.13 17.36
CA SER A 7 -30.79 34.51 18.03
C SER A 7 -30.35 33.65 19.22
N ASP A 8 -31.31 33.09 19.98
CA ASP A 8 -31.05 32.13 21.07
C ASP A 8 -30.00 32.61 22.09
N ILE A 9 -30.12 33.86 22.55
CA ILE A 9 -29.14 34.48 23.44
C ILE A 9 -29.36 33.99 24.87
N ALA A 10 -28.30 33.46 25.50
CA ALA A 10 -28.28 33.04 26.88
C ALA A 10 -27.06 33.65 27.60
N GLY A 11 -27.27 34.15 28.81
CA GLY A 11 -26.18 34.52 29.73
C GLY A 11 -25.97 33.42 30.74
N ILE A 12 -24.74 32.95 30.89
CA ILE A 12 -24.33 32.06 31.97
C ILE A 12 -23.46 32.88 32.91
N CYS A 13 -23.93 33.07 34.13
CA CYS A 13 -23.20 33.74 35.19
C CYS A 13 -22.47 32.71 36.07
N ASP A 14 -21.38 33.15 36.69
CA ASP A 14 -20.68 32.40 37.73
C ASP A 14 -21.45 32.30 39.05
N THR A 15 -22.52 33.08 39.20
CA THR A 15 -23.41 33.09 40.37
C THR A 15 -24.88 32.88 39.97
N GLU A 16 -25.71 32.39 40.90
CA GLU A 16 -27.14 32.13 40.66
C GLU A 16 -27.96 33.41 40.42
N LYS A 17 -27.51 34.55 40.97
CA LYS A 17 -28.14 35.86 40.76
C LYS A 17 -27.25 36.70 39.87
N ALA A 18 -27.76 37.06 38.70
CA ALA A 18 -27.01 37.83 37.70
C ALA A 18 -26.47 39.19 38.21
N GLU A 19 -27.10 39.77 39.23
CA GLU A 19 -26.68 41.02 39.88
C GLU A 19 -25.42 40.89 40.74
N ASP A 20 -25.06 39.67 41.15
CA ASP A 20 -23.89 39.35 41.99
C ASP A 20 -22.76 38.70 41.17
N ALA A 21 -22.87 38.63 39.84
CA ALA A 21 -21.93 37.93 38.97
C ALA A 21 -20.67 38.76 38.71
N GLU A 22 -19.48 38.18 38.92
CA GLU A 22 -18.20 38.81 38.54
C GLU A 22 -17.82 38.44 37.10
N GLN A 23 -18.29 37.29 36.61
CA GLN A 23 -18.06 36.82 35.25
C GLN A 23 -19.38 36.39 34.58
N THR A 24 -19.58 36.83 33.33
CA THR A 24 -20.74 36.45 32.52
C THR A 24 -20.29 36.00 31.14
N LEU A 25 -20.64 34.76 30.78
CA LEU A 25 -20.49 34.22 29.44
C LEU A 25 -21.80 34.46 28.66
N LEU A 26 -21.71 35.15 27.53
CA LEU A 26 -22.83 35.32 26.62
C LEU A 26 -22.72 34.30 25.48
N LEU A 27 -23.71 33.40 25.39
CA LEU A 27 -23.90 32.49 24.28
C LEU A 27 -24.98 33.07 23.37
N ALA A 28 -24.72 33.14 22.07
CA ALA A 28 -25.70 33.57 21.09
C ALA A 28 -25.49 32.80 19.79
N LYS A 29 -26.59 32.47 19.11
CA LYS A 29 -26.56 31.79 17.83
C LYS A 29 -26.53 32.83 16.71
N GLY A 30 -25.45 32.86 15.94
CA GLY A 30 -25.36 33.71 14.75
C GLY A 30 -26.29 33.23 13.62
N PRO A 31 -26.52 34.09 12.61
CA PRO A 31 -27.24 33.68 11.41
C PRO A 31 -26.53 32.50 10.73
N ARG A 32 -27.29 31.64 10.07
CA ARG A 32 -26.73 30.49 9.34
C ARG A 32 -25.84 31.02 8.22
N LEU A 33 -24.55 30.72 8.31
CA LEU A 33 -23.59 31.01 7.24
C LEU A 33 -23.70 29.91 6.19
N GLU A 34 -24.20 30.24 5.00
CA GLU A 34 -24.10 29.37 3.83
C GLU A 34 -22.73 29.57 3.20
N ALA A 35 -21.86 28.56 3.31
CA ALA A 35 -20.57 28.58 2.64
C ALA A 35 -20.80 28.43 1.13
N GLN A 36 -20.55 29.49 0.38
CA GLN A 36 -20.50 29.45 -1.09
C GLN A 36 -19.05 29.40 -1.52
N ALA A 37 -18.74 28.55 -2.50
CA ALA A 37 -17.43 28.56 -3.15
C ALA A 37 -17.26 29.90 -3.85
N GLN A 38 -16.32 30.71 -3.37
CA GLN A 38 -15.95 31.97 -4.02
C GLN A 38 -14.67 31.74 -4.83
N PRO A 39 -14.58 32.27 -6.06
CA PRO A 39 -13.34 32.25 -6.80
C PRO A 39 -12.27 32.99 -6.02
N VAL A 40 -11.08 32.39 -5.92
CA VAL A 40 -9.93 32.99 -5.24
C VAL A 40 -9.36 34.07 -6.15
N GLU A 41 -9.25 35.29 -5.62
CA GLU A 41 -8.47 36.33 -6.29
C GLU A 41 -6.98 36.03 -6.08
N VAL A 42 -6.30 35.71 -7.19
CA VAL A 42 -4.87 35.48 -7.24
C VAL A 42 -4.24 36.73 -7.82
N SER A 43 -3.36 37.39 -7.07
CA SER A 43 -2.64 38.59 -7.53
C SER A 43 -1.14 38.34 -7.49
N GLU A 44 -0.54 38.24 -8.67
CA GLU A 44 0.92 38.15 -8.80
C GLU A 44 1.59 39.46 -8.33
N PRO A 45 2.81 39.40 -7.77
CA PRO A 45 3.44 40.57 -7.18
C PRO A 45 3.97 41.51 -8.28
N GLU A 46 3.67 42.80 -8.17
CA GLU A 46 4.23 43.84 -9.06
C GLU A 46 5.70 44.18 -8.77
N LYS A 47 6.27 43.69 -7.66
CA LYS A 47 7.63 44.03 -7.20
C LYS A 47 8.47 42.78 -6.87
N PRO A 48 9.79 42.80 -7.10
CA PRO A 48 10.68 41.75 -6.62
C PRO A 48 10.62 41.58 -5.09
N GLY A 49 10.87 40.37 -4.61
CA GLY A 49 10.95 40.03 -3.19
C GLY A 49 11.64 38.68 -2.96
N SER A 50 11.96 38.37 -1.72
CA SER A 50 12.61 37.10 -1.36
C SER A 50 11.67 36.13 -0.67
N TRP A 51 11.98 34.83 -0.79
CA TRP A 51 11.23 33.73 -0.19
C TRP A 51 12.19 32.72 0.44
N LEU A 52 12.00 32.42 1.72
CA LEU A 52 12.77 31.36 2.38
C LEU A 52 12.03 30.06 2.17
N ILE A 53 12.72 29.05 1.66
CA ILE A 53 12.14 27.74 1.37
C ILE A 53 12.95 26.70 2.12
N PHE A 54 12.41 26.15 3.21
CA PHE A 54 12.97 25.00 3.90
C PHE A 54 12.67 23.77 3.06
N THR A 55 13.61 23.36 2.21
CA THR A 55 13.40 22.42 1.11
C THR A 55 13.38 20.97 1.56
N ASP A 56 12.41 20.21 1.03
CA ASP A 56 12.34 18.75 1.10
C ASP A 56 13.35 18.08 0.14
N ASN A 57 13.54 16.77 0.33
CA ASN A 57 14.38 15.93 -0.53
C ASN A 57 13.60 15.31 -1.72
N GLN A 58 12.31 15.55 -1.83
CA GLN A 58 11.45 15.02 -2.91
C GLN A 58 11.42 15.94 -4.14
N GLY A 59 11.87 17.19 -4.00
CA GLY A 59 12.01 18.16 -5.08
C GLY A 59 10.88 19.18 -5.17
N VAL A 60 9.94 19.22 -4.23
CA VAL A 60 8.85 20.22 -4.22
C VAL A 60 9.42 21.62 -4.05
N GLY A 61 10.31 21.81 -3.07
CA GLY A 61 10.96 23.10 -2.81
C GLY A 61 11.83 23.60 -3.96
N GLN A 62 12.52 22.69 -4.65
CA GLN A 62 13.32 23.02 -5.84
C GLN A 62 12.42 23.46 -7.00
N ALA A 63 11.30 22.76 -7.22
CA ALA A 63 10.32 23.10 -8.24
C ALA A 63 9.63 24.45 -7.96
N LEU A 64 9.37 24.80 -6.71
CA LEU A 64 8.89 26.13 -6.32
C LEU A 64 9.95 27.22 -6.56
N ALA A 65 11.21 26.96 -6.21
CA ALA A 65 12.30 27.91 -6.42
C ALA A 65 12.50 28.26 -7.90
N GLU A 66 12.38 27.28 -8.80
CA GLU A 66 12.44 27.52 -10.24
C GLU A 66 11.29 28.41 -10.74
N ARG A 67 10.08 28.21 -10.22
CA ARG A 67 8.93 29.07 -10.52
C ARG A 67 9.14 30.48 -9.99
N PHE A 68 9.56 30.64 -8.73
CA PHE A 68 9.86 31.96 -8.17
C PHE A 68 10.87 32.75 -9.00
N LYS A 69 11.93 32.11 -9.50
CA LYS A 69 12.91 32.76 -10.39
C LYS A 69 12.28 33.24 -11.70
N ALA A 70 11.34 32.48 -12.25
CA ALA A 70 10.61 32.88 -13.47
C ALA A 70 9.73 34.13 -13.26
N TYR A 71 9.36 34.42 -12.01
CA TYR A 71 8.56 35.59 -11.59
C TYR A 71 9.39 36.69 -10.91
N GLU A 72 10.70 36.75 -11.21
CA GLU A 72 11.64 37.75 -10.67
C GLU A 72 11.70 37.79 -9.13
N GLN A 73 11.36 36.68 -8.47
CA GLN A 73 11.50 36.50 -7.02
C GLN A 73 12.82 35.81 -6.70
N THR A 74 13.35 36.07 -5.51
CA THR A 74 14.62 35.51 -5.02
C THR A 74 14.37 34.38 -4.01
N PRO A 75 14.39 33.10 -4.45
CA PRO A 75 14.27 31.98 -3.51
C PRO A 75 15.61 31.77 -2.77
N ILE A 76 15.52 31.67 -1.45
CA ILE A 76 16.60 31.29 -0.55
C ILE A 76 16.29 29.87 -0.07
N LEU A 77 17.17 28.93 -0.35
CA LEU A 77 16.92 27.50 -0.11
C LEU A 77 17.63 27.05 1.16
N ILE A 78 16.90 26.37 2.04
CA ILE A 78 17.38 25.91 3.34
C ILE A 78 17.17 24.41 3.45
N SER A 79 18.25 23.63 3.41
CA SER A 79 18.18 22.18 3.63
C SER A 79 18.62 21.82 5.05
N HIS A 80 18.07 20.74 5.60
CA HIS A 80 18.50 20.26 6.92
C HIS A 80 19.84 19.51 6.82
N SER A 81 20.70 19.67 7.83
CA SER A 81 22.01 19.01 7.93
C SER A 81 22.47 18.93 9.40
N GLU A 82 23.65 18.39 9.69
CA GLU A 82 24.16 18.37 11.07
C GLU A 82 24.78 19.69 11.54
N THR A 83 25.22 20.56 10.61
CA THR A 83 26.00 21.78 10.89
C THR A 83 25.45 23.01 10.17
N TYR A 84 25.68 24.20 10.73
CA TYR A 84 25.32 25.45 10.05
C TYR A 84 26.34 25.79 8.95
N GLN A 85 25.87 25.98 7.71
CA GLN A 85 26.70 26.44 6.60
C GLN A 85 25.93 27.39 5.67
N HIS A 86 26.55 28.52 5.32
CA HIS A 86 26.11 29.39 4.22
C HIS A 86 26.87 28.93 2.97
N VAL A 87 26.24 28.06 2.17
CA VAL A 87 26.90 27.32 1.08
C VAL A 87 27.10 28.20 -0.15
N GLU A 88 26.07 28.98 -0.50
CA GLU A 88 26.07 29.96 -1.59
C GLU A 88 25.21 31.15 -1.17
N ALA A 89 25.25 32.26 -1.91
CA ALA A 89 24.50 33.49 -1.58
C ALA A 89 23.05 33.25 -1.14
N ASN A 90 22.32 32.36 -1.83
CA ASN A 90 20.92 32.04 -1.54
C ASN A 90 20.72 30.58 -1.08
N ARG A 91 21.73 29.94 -0.48
CA ARG A 91 21.64 28.55 0.00
C ARG A 91 22.24 28.37 1.39
N PHE A 92 21.45 27.85 2.30
CA PHE A 92 21.83 27.57 3.68
C PHE A 92 21.61 26.10 4.01
N GLN A 93 22.43 25.60 4.94
CA GLN A 93 22.26 24.30 5.57
C GLN A 93 22.25 24.51 7.07
N LEU A 94 21.32 23.84 7.77
CA LEU A 94 21.28 23.94 9.22
C LEU A 94 20.67 22.73 9.92
N ASN A 95 21.07 22.56 11.18
CA ASN A 95 20.53 21.54 12.07
C ASN A 95 19.14 21.91 12.65
N PRO A 96 18.08 21.13 12.38
CA PRO A 96 16.71 21.41 12.85
C PRO A 96 16.57 21.36 14.38
N THR A 97 17.49 20.68 15.08
CA THR A 97 17.46 20.55 16.55
C THR A 97 18.16 21.70 17.27
N ARG A 98 18.83 22.60 16.54
CA ARG A 98 19.63 23.70 17.10
C ARG A 98 18.92 25.04 16.88
N PRO A 99 18.28 25.63 17.91
CA PRO A 99 17.56 26.90 17.77
C PRO A 99 18.49 28.05 17.32
N GLU A 100 19.74 28.03 17.77
CA GLU A 100 20.74 29.06 17.43
C GLU A 100 21.04 29.13 15.93
N HIS A 101 20.97 27.99 15.23
CA HIS A 101 21.15 27.98 13.79
C HIS A 101 20.00 28.67 13.04
N ILE A 102 18.76 28.46 13.50
CA ILE A 102 17.58 29.11 12.90
C ILE A 102 17.60 30.61 13.23
N GLN A 103 17.98 30.98 14.44
CA GLN A 103 18.15 32.38 14.81
C GLN A 103 19.20 33.07 13.92
N GLN A 104 20.38 32.46 13.76
CA GLN A 104 21.44 32.99 12.90
C GLN A 104 20.97 33.14 11.44
N LEU A 105 20.20 32.17 10.92
CA LEU A 105 19.60 32.25 9.58
C LEU A 105 18.67 33.47 9.45
N ILE A 106 17.72 33.64 10.37
CA ILE A 106 16.73 34.72 10.32
C ILE A 106 17.41 36.10 10.43
N GLU A 107 18.40 36.24 11.31
CA GLU A 107 19.16 37.49 11.45
C GLU A 107 19.93 37.83 10.17
N THR A 108 20.59 36.84 9.56
CA THR A 108 21.34 36.99 8.30
C THR A 108 20.40 37.37 7.16
N VAL A 109 19.32 36.62 6.98
CA VAL A 109 18.37 36.86 5.87
C VAL A 109 17.65 38.18 6.03
N ARG A 110 17.27 38.61 7.23
CA ARG A 110 16.69 39.94 7.43
C ARG A 110 17.66 41.05 7.03
N ALA A 111 18.94 40.91 7.37
CA ALA A 111 19.95 41.91 7.06
C ALA A 111 20.22 42.02 5.55
N GLU A 112 20.24 40.87 4.85
CA GLU A 112 20.54 40.81 3.42
C GLU A 112 19.31 41.03 2.53
N GLN A 113 18.12 40.65 3.01
CA GLN A 113 16.87 40.59 2.25
C GLN A 113 15.69 41.15 3.06
N PRO A 114 15.65 42.48 3.32
CA PRO A 114 14.61 43.09 4.15
C PRO A 114 13.19 42.97 3.55
N ALA A 115 13.07 42.77 2.24
CA ALA A 115 11.81 42.58 1.52
C ALA A 115 11.40 41.10 1.36
N CYS A 116 11.56 40.30 2.42
CA CYS A 116 11.07 38.92 2.44
C CYS A 116 9.55 38.87 2.51
N ARG A 117 8.95 38.14 1.58
CA ARG A 117 7.50 38.02 1.44
C ARG A 117 6.94 36.86 2.26
N GLY A 118 7.64 35.73 2.25
CA GLY A 118 7.14 34.52 2.88
C GLY A 118 8.22 33.50 3.18
N ILE A 119 7.87 32.60 4.08
CA ILE A 119 8.66 31.48 4.55
C ILE A 119 7.84 30.22 4.32
N ILE A 120 8.34 29.31 3.50
CA ILE A 120 7.70 28.05 3.13
C ILE A 120 8.44 26.92 3.80
N HIS A 121 7.75 26.17 4.64
CA HIS A 121 8.33 25.09 5.42
C HIS A 121 7.91 23.72 4.86
N LEU A 122 8.84 23.04 4.17
CA LEU A 122 8.60 21.75 3.48
C LEU A 122 9.34 20.56 4.11
N TRP A 123 10.14 20.75 5.17
CA TRP A 123 10.91 19.65 5.79
C TRP A 123 10.04 18.50 6.31
N SER A 124 8.78 18.78 6.67
CA SER A 124 7.78 17.77 7.02
C SER A 124 7.54 16.75 5.91
N LEU A 125 7.74 17.13 4.64
CA LEU A 125 7.53 16.23 3.51
C LEU A 125 8.51 15.05 3.54
N ASP A 126 9.68 15.15 4.15
CA ASP A 126 10.63 14.04 4.24
C ASP A 126 10.20 12.89 5.18
N THR A 127 9.00 12.97 5.77
CA THR A 127 8.52 12.07 6.83
C THR A 127 7.19 11.39 6.48
N LEU A 128 7.18 10.61 5.39
CA LEU A 128 5.97 9.97 4.84
C LEU A 128 5.55 8.67 5.53
N GLU A 129 6.51 7.90 6.06
CA GLU A 129 6.24 6.57 6.60
C GLU A 129 5.67 6.60 8.02
N ASN A 130 4.78 5.66 8.35
CA ASN A 130 4.14 5.56 9.67
C ASN A 130 4.91 4.62 10.63
N THR A 131 6.25 4.67 10.66
CA THR A 131 7.07 3.89 11.60
C THR A 131 7.48 4.74 12.81
N THR A 132 7.79 4.10 13.95
CA THR A 132 8.17 4.82 15.19
C THR A 132 9.38 5.74 15.00
N ALA A 133 10.40 5.30 14.27
CA ALA A 133 11.59 6.11 13.97
C ALA A 133 11.26 7.35 13.10
N VAL A 134 10.25 7.22 12.23
CA VAL A 134 9.81 8.31 11.36
C VAL A 134 8.94 9.30 12.11
N ILE A 135 8.23 8.89 13.17
CA ILE A 135 7.51 9.81 14.06
C ILE A 135 8.48 10.78 14.79
N GLU A 136 9.59 10.29 15.32
CA GLU A 136 10.61 11.16 15.96
C GLU A 136 11.21 12.15 14.96
N SER A 137 11.46 11.67 13.73
CA SER A 137 11.97 12.51 12.64
C SER A 137 10.94 13.54 12.21
N ALA A 138 9.64 13.18 12.14
CA ALA A 138 8.53 14.08 11.82
C ALA A 138 8.32 15.15 12.88
N GLN A 139 8.51 14.81 14.16
CA GLN A 139 8.50 15.80 15.24
C GLN A 139 9.66 16.79 15.10
N THR A 140 10.85 16.31 14.77
CA THR A 140 12.05 17.14 14.63
C THR A 140 11.97 18.06 13.41
N LEU A 141 11.66 17.49 12.24
CA LEU A 141 11.59 18.19 10.95
C LEU A 141 10.28 18.94 10.75
N GLY A 142 9.27 18.74 11.60
CA GLY A 142 7.99 19.44 11.56
C GLY A 142 7.84 20.39 12.75
N CYS A 143 7.35 19.88 13.88
CA CYS A 143 6.95 20.71 15.01
C CYS A 143 8.14 21.46 15.65
N LEU A 144 9.26 20.79 15.88
CA LEU A 144 10.40 21.37 16.59
C LEU A 144 11.09 22.47 15.77
N SER A 145 11.36 22.22 14.49
CA SER A 145 11.96 23.22 13.60
C SER A 145 11.05 24.44 13.42
N VAL A 146 9.73 24.24 13.30
CA VAL A 146 8.75 25.35 13.18
C VAL A 146 8.64 26.13 14.48
N LEU A 147 8.67 25.47 15.64
CA LEU A 147 8.70 26.15 16.93
C LEU A 147 9.90 27.09 17.04
N TYR A 148 11.10 26.59 16.73
CA TYR A 148 12.32 27.39 16.75
C TYR A 148 12.30 28.52 15.71
N LEU A 149 11.71 28.28 14.54
CA LEU A 149 11.50 29.31 13.52
C LEU A 149 10.60 30.44 14.02
N VAL A 150 9.44 30.10 14.60
CA VAL A 150 8.51 31.08 15.18
C VAL A 150 9.17 31.88 16.31
N GLN A 151 9.92 31.21 17.19
CA GLN A 151 10.67 31.86 18.25
C GLN A 151 11.74 32.81 17.71
N ALA A 152 12.48 32.42 16.67
CA ALA A 152 13.47 33.27 16.02
C ALA A 152 12.80 34.48 15.37
N LEU A 153 11.70 34.29 14.64
CA LEU A 153 10.95 35.39 14.02
C LEU A 153 10.40 36.38 15.05
N ALA A 154 9.92 35.91 16.20
CA ALA A 154 9.41 36.76 17.27
C ALA A 154 10.51 37.62 17.96
N GLN A 155 11.78 37.20 17.89
CA GLN A 155 12.90 37.95 18.47
C GLN A 155 13.42 39.06 17.57
N VAL A 156 13.05 39.05 16.28
CA VAL A 156 13.61 39.96 15.29
C VAL A 156 12.53 40.92 14.79
N ASN A 157 12.81 42.22 14.84
CA ASN A 157 11.87 43.23 14.35
C ASN A 157 11.95 43.33 12.81
N TRP A 158 10.96 42.78 12.11
CA TRP A 158 10.83 42.86 10.65
C TRP A 158 9.82 43.96 10.29
N GLU A 159 10.19 44.89 9.42
CA GLU A 159 9.30 46.00 9.03
C GLU A 159 7.99 45.49 8.41
N ASN A 160 8.09 44.46 7.56
CA ASN A 160 6.95 43.66 7.10
C ASN A 160 7.25 42.19 7.42
N THR A 161 6.54 41.64 8.40
CA THR A 161 6.75 40.25 8.82
C THR A 161 6.38 39.30 7.68
N PRO A 162 7.26 38.38 7.26
CA PRO A 162 6.97 37.46 6.17
C PRO A 162 5.89 36.45 6.58
N GLN A 163 5.04 36.09 5.61
CA GLN A 163 3.99 35.10 5.82
C GLN A 163 4.57 33.70 6.02
N LEU A 164 4.06 32.95 7.00
CA LEU A 164 4.49 31.57 7.24
C LEU A 164 3.57 30.56 6.55
N TRP A 165 4.16 29.66 5.77
CA TRP A 165 3.46 28.59 5.06
C TRP A 165 3.97 27.23 5.53
N LEU A 166 3.09 26.42 6.10
CA LEU A 166 3.39 25.08 6.58
C LEU A 166 2.81 24.07 5.60
N VAL A 167 3.66 23.28 4.95
CA VAL A 167 3.22 22.33 3.92
C VAL A 167 3.38 20.91 4.41
N THR A 168 2.32 20.13 4.28
CA THR A 168 2.29 18.71 4.58
C THR A 168 1.86 17.93 3.36
N GLN A 169 1.96 16.60 3.44
CA GLN A 169 1.41 15.72 2.42
C GLN A 169 0.60 14.59 3.02
N ALA A 170 -0.55 14.37 2.39
CA ALA A 170 -1.51 13.33 2.72
C ALA A 170 -1.92 13.32 4.20
N THR A 171 -1.97 14.47 4.86
CA THR A 171 -2.44 14.57 6.26
C THR A 171 -3.93 14.81 6.36
N GLN A 172 -4.54 15.39 5.32
CA GLN A 172 -5.97 15.69 5.27
C GLN A 172 -6.67 14.78 4.26
N THR A 173 -7.85 14.31 4.61
CA THR A 173 -8.69 13.49 3.72
C THR A 173 -9.68 14.35 2.96
N VAL A 174 -9.81 14.06 1.66
CA VAL A 174 -10.91 14.55 0.81
C VAL A 174 -11.65 13.32 0.28
N GLY A 175 -12.47 12.71 1.14
CA GLY A 175 -13.33 11.56 0.83
C GLY A 175 -12.70 10.17 1.02
N ASP A 176 -11.39 10.00 0.80
CA ASP A 176 -10.68 8.72 0.98
C ASP A 176 -9.70 8.76 2.17
N LEU A 177 -9.70 7.69 2.99
CA LEU A 177 -8.86 7.52 4.18
C LEU A 177 -7.61 6.65 3.93
N ASN A 178 -7.49 6.03 2.76
CA ASN A 178 -6.51 4.97 2.51
C ASN A 178 -5.05 5.43 2.38
N SER A 179 -4.78 6.73 2.34
CA SER A 179 -3.44 7.29 2.08
C SER A 179 -2.96 8.29 3.12
N LEU A 180 -3.45 8.23 4.37
CA LEU A 180 -3.11 9.21 5.41
C LEU A 180 -1.70 9.05 5.99
N SER A 181 -0.92 10.14 5.99
CA SER A 181 0.32 10.28 6.77
C SER A 181 -0.01 10.86 8.14
N VAL A 182 0.06 10.03 9.17
CA VAL A 182 -0.27 10.43 10.55
C VAL A 182 0.88 11.23 11.17
N ALA A 183 2.12 10.95 10.76
CA ALA A 183 3.33 11.52 11.35
C ALA A 183 3.38 13.06 11.26
N GLN A 184 2.87 13.63 10.16
CA GLN A 184 2.88 15.08 9.92
C GLN A 184 1.70 15.82 10.54
N PHE A 185 0.69 15.11 11.06
CA PHE A 185 -0.57 15.73 11.54
C PHE A 185 -0.37 16.69 12.72
N ALA A 186 0.62 16.42 13.58
CA ALA A 186 0.94 17.30 14.71
C ALA A 186 1.30 18.74 14.28
N LEU A 187 1.85 18.90 13.08
CA LEU A 187 2.20 20.21 12.53
C LEU A 187 0.96 21.07 12.27
N TRP A 188 -0.18 20.47 11.89
CA TRP A 188 -1.45 21.20 11.76
C TRP A 188 -1.96 21.69 13.10
N GLY A 189 -1.81 20.89 14.16
CA GLY A 189 -2.12 21.31 15.53
C GLY A 189 -1.28 22.52 15.95
N LEU A 190 0.03 22.48 15.71
CA LEU A 190 0.94 23.60 15.98
C LEU A 190 0.57 24.84 15.14
N GLY A 191 0.29 24.67 13.84
CA GLY A 191 -0.13 25.76 12.95
C GLY A 191 -1.35 26.51 13.47
N ARG A 192 -2.37 25.79 13.95
CA ARG A 192 -3.56 26.38 14.60
C ARG A 192 -3.21 27.19 15.85
N VAL A 193 -2.22 26.76 16.65
CA VAL A 193 -1.75 27.54 17.80
C VAL A 193 -1.07 28.82 17.33
N ILE A 194 -0.20 28.74 16.33
CA ILE A 194 0.50 29.92 15.77
C ILE A 194 -0.50 30.94 15.21
N ILE A 195 -1.54 30.50 14.48
CA ILE A 195 -2.59 31.39 13.95
C ILE A 195 -3.27 32.18 15.07
N ASN A 196 -3.57 31.52 16.20
CA ASN A 196 -4.28 32.15 17.31
C ASN A 196 -3.36 33.05 18.16
N GLU A 197 -2.13 32.63 18.41
CA GLU A 197 -1.21 33.36 19.31
C GLU A 197 -0.40 34.44 18.59
N GLN A 198 -0.11 34.26 17.30
CA GLN A 198 0.78 35.11 16.51
C GLN A 198 0.15 35.46 15.15
N PRO A 199 -1.01 36.14 15.12
CA PRO A 199 -1.76 36.39 13.89
C PRO A 199 -1.01 37.25 12.85
N HIS A 200 0.01 38.00 13.26
CA HIS A 200 0.83 38.80 12.36
C HIS A 200 1.71 37.97 11.41
N PHE A 201 1.94 36.68 11.69
CA PHE A 201 2.62 35.77 10.75
C PHE A 201 1.72 35.31 9.61
N GLN A 202 0.40 35.59 9.67
CA GLN A 202 -0.59 35.19 8.66
C GLN A 202 -0.43 33.73 8.23
N THR A 203 -0.21 32.85 9.22
CA THR A 203 0.22 31.47 8.98
C THR A 203 -0.85 30.69 8.21
N ARG A 204 -0.44 30.02 7.13
CA ARG A 204 -1.31 29.15 6.33
C ARG A 204 -0.76 27.73 6.29
N MET A 205 -1.65 26.76 6.33
CA MET A 205 -1.35 25.34 6.21
C MET A 205 -1.87 24.81 4.88
N VAL A 206 -1.03 24.09 4.14
CA VAL A 206 -1.39 23.49 2.85
C VAL A 206 -1.05 22.01 2.86
N ASP A 207 -2.03 21.15 2.58
CA ASP A 207 -1.81 19.70 2.44
C ASP A 207 -1.84 19.26 0.98
N LEU A 208 -0.76 18.63 0.52
CA LEU A 208 -0.62 18.05 -0.82
C LEU A 208 -1.02 16.56 -0.83
N SER A 209 -1.10 15.97 -2.02
CA SER A 209 -1.26 14.52 -2.15
C SER A 209 0.00 13.76 -1.71
N ALA A 210 -0.10 12.44 -1.48
CA ALA A 210 1.04 11.61 -1.06
C ALA A 210 2.18 11.54 -2.09
N SER A 211 1.93 11.96 -3.32
CA SER A 211 2.93 12.04 -4.39
C SER A 211 2.59 13.24 -5.27
N PRO A 212 3.00 14.46 -4.85
CA PRO A 212 2.58 15.68 -5.51
C PRO A 212 2.99 15.73 -6.98
N SER A 213 2.01 15.89 -7.86
CA SER A 213 2.25 16.04 -9.30
C SER A 213 2.77 17.46 -9.63
N SER A 214 3.35 17.63 -10.83
CA SER A 214 3.77 18.96 -11.30
C SER A 214 2.61 19.98 -11.37
N VAL A 215 1.39 19.48 -11.61
CA VAL A 215 0.16 20.28 -11.61
C VAL A 215 -0.20 20.72 -10.19
N GLU A 216 -0.10 19.82 -9.22
CA GLU A 216 -0.38 20.16 -7.82
C GLU A 216 0.65 21.12 -7.22
N ILE A 217 1.93 20.97 -7.59
CA ILE A 217 2.98 21.93 -7.22
C ILE A 217 2.72 23.30 -7.86
N GLN A 218 2.14 23.34 -9.07
CA GLN A 218 1.71 24.59 -9.70
C GLN A 218 0.56 25.22 -8.92
N SER A 219 -0.45 24.45 -8.50
CA SER A 219 -1.53 24.95 -7.64
C SER A 219 -1.02 25.44 -6.29
N LEU A 220 -0.02 24.79 -5.69
CA LEU A 220 0.66 25.31 -4.50
C LEU A 220 1.31 26.67 -4.77
N PHE A 221 2.03 26.81 -5.88
CA PHE A 221 2.63 28.09 -6.26
C PHE A 221 1.60 29.21 -6.43
N GLU A 222 0.46 28.91 -7.05
CA GLU A 222 -0.66 29.86 -7.22
C GLU A 222 -1.30 30.23 -5.87
N GLU A 223 -1.45 29.26 -4.97
CA GLU A 223 -1.99 29.47 -3.62
C GLU A 223 -1.17 30.47 -2.80
N LEU A 224 0.16 30.53 -3.00
CA LEU A 224 1.04 31.49 -2.30
C LEU A 224 0.71 32.95 -2.64
N TRP A 225 -0.06 33.19 -3.68
CA TRP A 225 -0.53 34.51 -4.13
C TRP A 225 -2.03 34.73 -3.87
N ALA A 226 -2.72 33.76 -3.26
CA ALA A 226 -4.14 33.84 -2.95
C ALA A 226 -4.41 34.86 -1.86
N ASN A 227 -5.30 35.82 -2.12
CA ASN A 227 -5.68 36.86 -1.17
C ASN A 227 -7.08 36.62 -0.59
N ASP A 228 -7.24 35.54 0.16
CA ASP A 228 -8.48 35.19 0.86
C ASP A 228 -8.25 35.04 2.38
N LYS A 229 -9.24 34.50 3.10
CA LYS A 229 -9.19 34.33 4.57
C LYS A 229 -9.04 32.87 4.98
N GLU A 230 -8.55 32.03 4.08
CA GLU A 230 -8.40 30.61 4.34
C GLU A 230 -7.01 30.35 4.91
N ASP A 231 -6.99 29.70 6.07
CA ASP A 231 -5.74 29.33 6.76
C ASP A 231 -5.42 27.83 6.63
N GLU A 232 -6.39 27.03 6.20
CA GLU A 232 -6.33 25.57 6.12
C GLU A 232 -6.80 25.09 4.74
N ILE A 233 -5.82 24.76 3.89
CA ILE A 233 -6.04 24.43 2.48
C ILE A 233 -5.58 23.01 2.19
N VAL A 234 -6.32 22.31 1.34
CA VAL A 234 -5.95 20.99 0.82
C VAL A 234 -5.97 21.07 -0.70
N LEU A 235 -4.86 20.71 -1.34
CA LEU A 235 -4.71 20.71 -2.80
C LEU A 235 -4.68 19.28 -3.30
N ARG A 236 -5.52 18.96 -4.28
CA ARG A 236 -5.52 17.66 -4.98
C ARG A 236 -5.52 17.94 -6.48
N ALA A 237 -4.36 17.76 -7.12
CA ALA A 237 -4.16 18.20 -8.51
C ALA A 237 -4.52 19.69 -8.69
N GLN A 238 -5.58 20.01 -9.45
CA GLN A 238 -6.05 21.40 -9.65
C GLN A 238 -7.16 21.81 -8.68
N ASP A 239 -7.67 20.85 -7.90
CA ASP A 239 -8.78 21.11 -6.99
C ASP A 239 -8.26 21.68 -5.67
N ARG A 240 -8.89 22.77 -5.24
CA ARG A 240 -8.65 23.44 -3.96
C ARG A 240 -9.80 23.17 -3.02
N TYR A 241 -9.50 22.60 -1.86
CA TYR A 241 -10.45 22.33 -0.78
C TYR A 241 -10.08 23.13 0.47
N VAL A 242 -11.10 23.48 1.26
CA VAL A 242 -10.96 24.21 2.52
C VAL A 242 -11.85 23.60 3.58
N GLN A 243 -11.46 23.76 4.85
CA GLN A 243 -12.23 23.17 5.95
C GLN A 243 -13.45 24.03 6.32
N ARG A 244 -14.59 23.37 6.51
CA ARG A 244 -15.82 23.99 7.02
C ARG A 244 -16.44 23.09 8.07
N LEU A 245 -16.66 23.64 9.26
CA LEU A 245 -17.40 22.95 10.30
C LEU A 245 -18.89 23.05 10.01
N ARG A 246 -19.56 21.90 9.88
CA ARG A 246 -21.01 21.82 9.65
C ARG A 246 -21.67 21.02 10.77
N GLN A 247 -22.80 21.52 11.27
CA GLN A 247 -23.68 20.71 12.12
C GLN A 247 -24.31 19.59 11.29
N VAL A 248 -24.18 18.35 11.77
CA VAL A 248 -24.76 17.16 11.15
C VAL A 248 -25.60 16.41 12.17
N SER A 249 -26.72 15.82 11.73
CA SER A 249 -27.50 14.95 12.62
C SER A 249 -26.81 13.60 12.80
N LEU A 250 -27.11 12.90 13.90
CA LEU A 250 -26.63 11.52 14.09
C LEU A 250 -27.13 10.57 13.00
N ALA A 251 -28.29 10.84 12.41
CA ALA A 251 -28.81 10.08 11.27
C ALA A 251 -27.96 10.31 10.02
N ASP A 252 -27.63 11.58 9.71
CA ASP A 252 -26.75 11.92 8.58
C ASP A 252 -25.35 11.33 8.74
N LEU A 253 -24.81 11.32 9.96
CA LEU A 253 -23.52 10.69 10.27
C LEU A 253 -23.53 9.19 9.98
N LYS A 254 -24.62 8.48 10.30
CA LYS A 254 -24.77 7.06 9.97
C LYS A 254 -24.83 6.84 8.46
N THR A 255 -25.55 7.69 7.73
CA THR A 255 -25.63 7.63 6.26
C THR A 255 -24.28 7.91 5.60
N VAL A 256 -23.53 8.90 6.10
CA VAL A 256 -22.17 9.21 5.61
C VAL A 256 -21.20 8.08 5.96
N ALA A 257 -21.25 7.55 7.18
CA ALA A 257 -20.44 6.40 7.59
C ALA A 257 -20.76 5.13 6.77
N GLN A 258 -22.03 4.95 6.36
CA GLN A 258 -22.46 3.88 5.45
C GLN A 258 -22.05 4.13 3.99
N ALA A 259 -21.91 5.39 3.59
CA ALA A 259 -21.43 5.77 2.25
C ALA A 259 -19.90 5.74 2.13
N THR A 260 -19.16 5.97 3.22
CA THR A 260 -17.69 5.85 3.29
C THR A 260 -17.22 4.46 3.71
N SER A 261 -18.04 3.68 4.41
CA SER A 261 -17.92 2.23 4.34
C SER A 261 -18.36 1.84 2.94
N GLN A 262 -17.42 1.70 2.00
CA GLN A 262 -17.65 0.72 0.95
C GLN A 262 -17.94 -0.58 1.69
N GLU A 263 -19.22 -0.97 1.82
CA GLU A 263 -19.52 -2.39 1.92
C GLU A 263 -18.76 -2.98 0.75
N ILE A 264 -17.64 -3.63 1.02
CA ILE A 264 -16.85 -4.26 -0.01
C ILE A 264 -17.78 -5.36 -0.51
N GLN A 265 -18.52 -5.03 -1.57
CA GLN A 265 -19.51 -5.90 -2.15
C GLN A 265 -18.75 -7.18 -2.49
N PRO A 266 -19.24 -8.36 -2.08
CA PRO A 266 -18.57 -9.61 -2.39
C PRO A 266 -18.27 -9.61 -3.89
N CYS A 267 -17.00 -9.76 -4.24
CA CYS A 267 -16.56 -9.71 -5.62
C CYS A 267 -15.62 -10.87 -5.90
N ARG A 268 -15.56 -11.24 -7.17
CA ARG A 268 -14.68 -12.27 -7.70
C ARG A 268 -14.10 -11.84 -9.04
N LEU A 269 -12.90 -12.30 -9.33
CA LEU A 269 -12.27 -12.11 -10.62
C LEU A 269 -12.92 -13.05 -11.65
N GLU A 270 -13.44 -12.47 -12.72
CA GLU A 270 -14.01 -13.21 -13.84
C GLU A 270 -13.28 -12.89 -15.14
N ASN A 271 -13.26 -13.89 -16.03
CA ASN A 271 -12.82 -13.71 -17.40
C ASN A 271 -14.06 -13.63 -18.32
N VAL A 272 -14.45 -12.41 -18.68
CA VAL A 272 -15.66 -12.15 -19.47
C VAL A 272 -15.50 -12.66 -20.91
N THR A 273 -14.29 -12.55 -21.46
CA THR A 273 -13.95 -13.02 -22.82
C THR A 273 -12.58 -13.68 -22.80
N PRO A 274 -12.52 -15.02 -22.68
CA PRO A 274 -11.25 -15.74 -22.60
C PRO A 274 -10.35 -15.51 -23.80
N GLY A 275 -9.04 -15.30 -23.56
CA GLY A 275 -8.03 -15.05 -24.61
C GLY A 275 -7.42 -13.65 -24.61
N ILE A 276 -8.01 -12.69 -23.88
CA ILE A 276 -7.49 -11.32 -23.71
C ILE A 276 -7.36 -11.05 -22.21
N LEU A 277 -6.13 -10.93 -21.70
CA LEU A 277 -5.88 -10.75 -20.26
C LEU A 277 -6.49 -9.45 -19.71
N ASP A 278 -6.56 -8.39 -20.52
CA ASP A 278 -7.13 -7.09 -20.13
C ASP A 278 -8.64 -7.16 -19.81
N ASN A 279 -9.31 -8.25 -20.18
CA ASN A 279 -10.74 -8.47 -19.88
C ASN A 279 -10.99 -9.14 -18.52
N LEU A 280 -9.93 -9.41 -17.74
CA LEU A 280 -10.08 -9.82 -16.34
C LEU A 280 -10.67 -8.65 -15.55
N SER A 281 -11.87 -8.87 -14.99
CA SER A 281 -12.57 -7.83 -14.24
C SER A 281 -13.11 -8.38 -12.92
N LEU A 282 -13.06 -7.55 -11.88
CA LEU A 282 -13.76 -7.85 -10.63
C LEU A 282 -15.26 -7.63 -10.86
N ARG A 283 -16.03 -8.68 -10.60
CA ARG A 283 -17.49 -8.68 -10.72
C ARG A 283 -18.08 -8.95 -9.35
N THR A 284 -19.10 -8.17 -8.99
CA THR A 284 -19.89 -8.45 -7.80
C THR A 284 -20.53 -9.84 -7.90
N ASN A 285 -20.51 -10.59 -6.81
CA ASN A 285 -21.17 -11.87 -6.67
C ASN A 285 -22.00 -11.90 -5.38
N VAL A 286 -22.89 -12.89 -5.28
CA VAL A 286 -23.70 -13.11 -4.09
C VAL A 286 -23.00 -14.16 -3.23
N ARG A 287 -22.84 -13.88 -1.94
CA ARG A 287 -22.36 -14.86 -0.96
C ARG A 287 -23.34 -16.02 -0.86
N GLN A 288 -22.81 -17.23 -0.76
CA GLN A 288 -23.63 -18.43 -0.60
C GLN A 288 -23.43 -18.97 0.82
N ALA A 289 -24.54 -19.20 1.51
CA ALA A 289 -24.47 -19.88 2.80
C ALA A 289 -23.92 -21.31 2.59
N PRO A 290 -22.95 -21.76 3.40
CA PRO A 290 -22.39 -23.09 3.28
C PRO A 290 -23.46 -24.16 3.52
N ARG A 291 -23.45 -25.20 2.70
CA ARG A 291 -24.34 -26.37 2.82
C ARG A 291 -23.79 -27.37 3.82
N TYR A 292 -24.46 -28.50 3.97
CA TYR A 292 -23.95 -29.62 4.77
C TYR A 292 -22.51 -29.98 4.36
N GLY A 293 -21.60 -29.98 5.33
CA GLY A 293 -20.18 -30.31 5.13
C GLY A 293 -19.31 -29.19 4.55
N GLU A 294 -19.86 -27.99 4.32
CA GLU A 294 -19.11 -26.86 3.74
C GLU A 294 -18.76 -25.78 4.77
N VAL A 295 -17.77 -24.96 4.43
CA VAL A 295 -17.43 -23.72 5.15
C VAL A 295 -17.32 -22.57 4.17
N GLU A 296 -17.64 -21.35 4.63
CA GLU A 296 -17.36 -20.11 3.91
C GLU A 296 -16.12 -19.44 4.51
N ILE A 297 -15.21 -19.05 3.63
CA ILE A 297 -13.91 -18.47 3.98
C ILE A 297 -13.85 -17.06 3.42
N GLN A 298 -13.56 -16.09 4.29
CA GLN A 298 -13.13 -14.75 3.88
C GLN A 298 -11.66 -14.85 3.45
N VAL A 299 -11.40 -14.64 2.16
CA VAL A 299 -10.08 -14.84 1.57
C VAL A 299 -9.19 -13.63 1.82
N TYR A 300 -7.97 -13.88 2.30
CA TYR A 300 -6.93 -12.88 2.49
C TYR A 300 -5.85 -12.98 1.40
N THR A 301 -5.51 -14.21 1.00
CA THR A 301 -4.47 -14.47 0.01
C THR A 301 -4.83 -15.70 -0.82
N THR A 302 -4.43 -15.71 -2.09
CA THR A 302 -4.70 -16.80 -3.03
C THR A 302 -3.46 -17.09 -3.85
N GLY A 303 -3.17 -18.37 -4.09
CA GLY A 303 -2.07 -18.79 -4.95
C GLY A 303 -2.44 -18.65 -6.43
N LEU A 304 -1.51 -18.11 -7.25
CA LEU A 304 -1.65 -18.05 -8.71
C LEU A 304 -1.03 -19.29 -9.34
N ASN A 305 -1.86 -20.11 -9.99
CA ASN A 305 -1.43 -21.38 -10.56
C ASN A 305 -1.39 -21.33 -12.10
N PHE A 306 -0.61 -22.24 -12.70
CA PHE A 306 -0.49 -22.29 -14.18
C PHE A 306 -1.83 -22.50 -14.88
N LYS A 307 -2.75 -23.26 -14.26
CA LYS A 307 -4.11 -23.43 -14.76
C LYS A 307 -4.86 -22.09 -14.87
N ASP A 308 -4.69 -21.19 -13.91
CA ASP A 308 -5.35 -19.87 -13.95
C ASP A 308 -4.86 -19.06 -15.16
N VAL A 309 -3.56 -19.10 -15.44
CA VAL A 309 -2.96 -18.41 -16.60
C VAL A 309 -3.44 -19.02 -17.92
N VAL A 310 -3.51 -20.35 -18.01
CA VAL A 310 -4.05 -21.03 -19.20
C VAL A 310 -5.54 -20.71 -19.40
N ASN A 311 -6.31 -20.66 -18.32
CA ASN A 311 -7.71 -20.27 -18.33
C ASN A 311 -7.89 -18.82 -18.80
N ALA A 312 -7.13 -17.89 -18.22
CA ALA A 312 -7.15 -16.48 -18.57
C ALA A 312 -6.86 -16.26 -20.06
N ASN A 313 -5.89 -16.99 -20.60
CA ASN A 313 -5.52 -16.96 -22.02
C ASN A 313 -6.47 -17.74 -22.96
N GLY A 314 -7.61 -18.23 -22.47
CA GLY A 314 -8.62 -18.89 -23.31
C GLY A 314 -8.25 -20.29 -23.81
N LYS A 315 -7.07 -20.79 -23.47
CA LYS A 315 -6.60 -22.13 -23.89
C LYS A 315 -7.33 -23.28 -23.19
N LEU A 316 -8.06 -22.98 -22.11
CA LEU A 316 -8.85 -23.95 -21.35
C LEU A 316 -10.26 -24.19 -21.94
N ALA A 317 -10.69 -23.37 -22.92
CA ALA A 317 -12.07 -23.37 -23.43
C ALA A 317 -12.53 -24.70 -24.08
N ASN A 318 -11.60 -25.53 -24.54
CA ASN A 318 -11.90 -26.79 -25.23
C ASN A 318 -11.75 -28.04 -24.32
N ALA A 319 -11.39 -27.87 -23.05
CA ALA A 319 -11.23 -28.99 -22.12
C ALA A 319 -12.57 -29.40 -21.48
N PRO A 320 -12.86 -30.72 -21.33
CA PRO A 320 -14.05 -31.22 -20.64
C PRO A 320 -13.89 -31.07 -19.12
N LEU A 321 -14.14 -29.88 -18.60
CA LEU A 321 -14.00 -29.54 -17.18
C LEU A 321 -15.33 -29.47 -16.44
N GLU A 322 -16.44 -29.60 -17.16
CA GLU A 322 -17.77 -29.59 -16.58
C GLU A 322 -17.94 -30.75 -15.58
N GLY A 323 -18.51 -30.46 -14.41
CA GLY A 323 -18.67 -31.43 -13.32
C GLY A 323 -17.41 -31.73 -12.51
N THR A 324 -16.24 -31.18 -12.87
CA THR A 324 -15.03 -31.27 -12.03
C THR A 324 -15.08 -30.25 -10.90
N PHE A 325 -14.43 -30.55 -9.77
CA PHE A 325 -14.40 -29.69 -8.58
C PHE A 325 -14.01 -28.24 -8.87
N TRP A 326 -13.06 -28.02 -9.78
CA TRP A 326 -12.59 -26.69 -10.14
C TRP A 326 -13.29 -26.08 -11.35
N GLY A 327 -13.88 -26.90 -12.22
CA GLY A 327 -14.40 -26.44 -13.51
C GLY A 327 -13.48 -25.43 -14.21
N ARG A 328 -14.08 -24.31 -14.62
CA ARG A 328 -13.41 -23.14 -15.20
C ARG A 328 -13.19 -22.01 -14.20
N SER A 329 -13.17 -22.28 -12.90
CA SER A 329 -12.92 -21.26 -11.89
C SER A 329 -11.52 -20.65 -12.05
N LEU A 330 -11.39 -19.36 -11.74
CA LEU A 330 -10.12 -18.72 -11.45
C LEU A 330 -9.86 -18.78 -9.94
N GLY A 331 -8.64 -19.12 -9.56
CA GLY A 331 -8.29 -19.39 -8.18
C GLY A 331 -8.64 -20.83 -7.79
N LEU A 332 -7.65 -21.49 -7.19
CA LEU A 332 -7.67 -22.90 -6.83
C LEU A 332 -7.31 -23.16 -5.36
N GLU A 333 -6.86 -22.13 -4.64
CA GLU A 333 -6.44 -22.26 -3.26
C GLU A 333 -6.47 -20.90 -2.58
N CYS A 334 -6.67 -20.89 -1.28
CA CYS A 334 -6.63 -19.66 -0.51
C CYS A 334 -6.11 -19.86 0.91
N VAL A 335 -5.77 -18.74 1.50
CA VAL A 335 -5.62 -18.52 2.92
C VAL A 335 -6.64 -17.49 3.34
N GLY A 336 -7.30 -17.76 4.45
CA GLY A 336 -8.36 -16.90 4.91
C GLY A 336 -8.90 -17.32 6.26
N LYS A 337 -10.05 -16.75 6.60
CA LYS A 337 -10.72 -16.96 7.86
C LYS A 337 -12.10 -17.58 7.67
N ILE A 338 -12.47 -18.53 8.50
CA ILE A 338 -13.81 -19.10 8.48
C ILE A 338 -14.83 -18.06 9.00
N VAL A 339 -15.82 -17.74 8.17
CA VAL A 339 -16.87 -16.75 8.48
C VAL A 339 -18.28 -17.34 8.51
N ALA A 340 -18.47 -18.54 7.97
CA ALA A 340 -19.69 -19.32 8.15
C ALA A 340 -19.38 -20.82 8.09
N ILE A 341 -20.15 -21.62 8.81
CA ILE A 341 -19.99 -23.07 8.89
C ILE A 341 -21.33 -23.72 8.57
N GLY A 342 -21.32 -24.68 7.66
CA GLY A 342 -22.47 -25.48 7.30
C GLY A 342 -22.72 -26.63 8.27
N GLU A 343 -23.94 -27.18 8.22
CA GLU A 343 -24.33 -28.31 9.06
C GLU A 343 -23.37 -29.52 8.89
N GLY A 344 -23.09 -30.26 9.97
CA GLY A 344 -22.24 -31.46 9.91
C GLY A 344 -20.72 -31.20 9.90
N VAL A 345 -20.28 -29.95 10.01
CA VAL A 345 -18.87 -29.59 10.17
C VAL A 345 -18.55 -29.36 11.65
N GLU A 346 -17.76 -30.26 12.24
CA GLU A 346 -17.35 -30.17 13.65
C GLU A 346 -15.86 -29.80 13.83
N ALA A 347 -15.07 -29.90 12.76
CA ALA A 347 -13.61 -29.76 12.81
C ALA A 347 -13.11 -28.30 12.92
N PHE A 348 -13.99 -27.32 12.78
CA PHE A 348 -13.64 -25.90 12.67
C PHE A 348 -14.58 -25.00 13.48
N GLN A 349 -14.11 -23.78 13.77
CA GLN A 349 -14.85 -22.73 14.45
C GLN A 349 -14.81 -21.42 13.66
N LEU A 350 -15.80 -20.56 13.90
CA LEU A 350 -15.81 -19.21 13.32
C LEU A 350 -14.58 -18.43 13.80
N GLY A 351 -13.88 -17.81 12.87
CA GLY A 351 -12.68 -17.04 13.15
C GLY A 351 -11.36 -17.80 12.95
N ASP A 352 -11.41 -19.11 12.71
CA ASP A 352 -10.21 -19.92 12.45
C ASP A 352 -9.49 -19.46 11.18
N ASP A 353 -8.17 -19.26 11.28
CA ASP A 353 -7.31 -19.06 10.13
C ASP A 353 -6.98 -20.39 9.46
N VAL A 354 -7.26 -20.49 8.16
CA VAL A 354 -7.20 -21.72 7.40
C VAL A 354 -6.45 -21.56 6.08
N VAL A 355 -5.88 -22.66 5.61
CA VAL A 355 -5.50 -22.86 4.22
C VAL A 355 -6.52 -23.81 3.58
N ALA A 356 -6.88 -23.56 2.33
CA ALA A 356 -7.93 -24.35 1.67
C ALA A 356 -7.69 -24.51 0.18
N LEU A 357 -8.15 -25.64 -0.34
CA LEU A 357 -8.46 -25.81 -1.76
C LEU A 357 -9.91 -25.36 -1.97
N ALA A 358 -10.11 -24.23 -2.64
CA ALA A 358 -11.43 -23.63 -2.82
C ALA A 358 -11.61 -23.03 -4.22
N PRO A 359 -12.62 -23.46 -5.00
CA PRO A 359 -12.85 -22.90 -6.33
C PRO A 359 -13.23 -21.43 -6.21
N HIS A 360 -12.96 -20.64 -7.25
CA HIS A 360 -13.25 -19.20 -7.25
C HIS A 360 -12.52 -18.43 -6.14
N SER A 361 -11.35 -18.91 -5.69
CA SER A 361 -10.59 -18.26 -4.61
C SER A 361 -10.01 -16.90 -4.97
N PHE A 362 -10.04 -16.49 -6.25
CA PHE A 362 -9.80 -15.10 -6.65
C PHE A 362 -11.05 -14.25 -6.35
N SER A 363 -11.46 -14.23 -5.09
CA SER A 363 -12.66 -13.56 -4.59
C SER A 363 -12.46 -13.13 -3.15
N LEU A 364 -13.37 -12.31 -2.63
CA LEU A 364 -13.38 -11.94 -1.21
C LEU A 364 -13.91 -13.05 -0.30
N TYR A 365 -14.81 -13.87 -0.82
CA TYR A 365 -15.43 -14.97 -0.11
C TYR A 365 -15.57 -16.17 -1.03
N THR A 366 -15.17 -17.34 -0.54
CA THR A 366 -15.37 -18.62 -1.23
C THR A 366 -15.94 -19.66 -0.28
N THR A 367 -16.73 -20.57 -0.83
CA THR A 367 -17.33 -21.69 -0.10
C THR A 367 -16.74 -22.99 -0.64
N THR A 368 -16.27 -23.85 0.24
CA THR A 368 -15.67 -25.15 -0.14
C THR A 368 -16.04 -26.23 0.87
N ASP A 369 -15.85 -27.48 0.49
CA ASP A 369 -16.04 -28.64 1.36
C ASP A 369 -14.99 -28.63 2.48
N ALA A 370 -15.41 -28.83 3.72
CA ALA A 370 -14.54 -28.78 4.90
C ALA A 370 -13.38 -29.79 4.84
N ARG A 371 -13.50 -30.88 4.05
CA ARG A 371 -12.41 -31.86 3.84
C ARG A 371 -11.24 -31.30 3.05
N PHE A 372 -11.43 -30.18 2.35
CA PHE A 372 -10.40 -29.48 1.59
C PHE A 372 -9.77 -28.31 2.36
N VAL A 373 -10.05 -28.21 3.65
CA VAL A 373 -9.60 -27.15 4.53
C VAL A 373 -8.69 -27.72 5.61
N ALA A 374 -7.66 -26.98 5.98
CA ALA A 374 -6.79 -27.28 7.12
C ALA A 374 -6.46 -25.98 7.86
N HIS A 375 -6.18 -26.08 9.16
CA HIS A 375 -5.69 -24.92 9.92
C HIS A 375 -4.40 -24.39 9.32
N LYS A 376 -4.32 -23.07 9.21
CA LYS A 376 -3.10 -22.41 8.76
C LYS A 376 -2.00 -22.61 9.81
N PRO A 377 -0.79 -23.04 9.41
CA PRO A 377 0.34 -23.09 10.33
C PRO A 377 0.59 -21.70 10.96
N ALA A 378 0.61 -21.65 12.29
CA ALA A 378 0.69 -20.39 13.04
C ALA A 378 2.00 -19.62 12.79
N HIS A 379 3.07 -20.32 12.42
CA HIS A 379 4.41 -19.74 12.23
C HIS A 379 4.66 -19.17 10.83
N LEU A 380 3.73 -19.38 9.88
CA LEU A 380 3.83 -18.83 8.52
C LEU A 380 2.99 -17.56 8.43
N ASN A 381 3.34 -16.61 7.57
CA ASN A 381 2.41 -15.55 7.18
C ASN A 381 1.37 -16.06 6.15
N CYS A 382 0.45 -15.20 5.70
CA CYS A 382 -0.61 -15.61 4.78
C CYS A 382 -0.07 -15.94 3.38
N GLU A 383 0.92 -15.18 2.91
CA GLU A 383 1.57 -15.33 1.61
C GLU A 383 2.35 -16.63 1.54
N GLU A 384 3.14 -16.94 2.56
CA GLU A 384 3.87 -18.20 2.69
C GLU A 384 2.89 -19.39 2.73
N ALA A 385 1.84 -19.29 3.54
CA ALA A 385 0.85 -20.35 3.68
C ALA A 385 0.06 -20.59 2.38
N ALA A 386 -0.16 -19.56 1.55
CA ALA A 386 -0.85 -19.68 0.27
C ALA A 386 -0.09 -20.51 -0.76
N THR A 387 1.23 -20.70 -0.55
CA THR A 387 2.06 -21.53 -1.43
C THR A 387 1.98 -23.03 -1.14
N LEU A 388 1.19 -23.45 -0.15
CA LEU A 388 1.17 -24.83 0.32
C LEU A 388 0.11 -25.73 -0.36
N PRO A 389 -1.19 -25.38 -0.38
CA PRO A 389 -2.26 -26.36 -0.53
C PRO A 389 -2.19 -27.20 -1.81
N LEU A 390 -2.20 -26.56 -2.99
CA LEU A 390 -2.32 -27.24 -4.26
C LEU A 390 -1.03 -27.93 -4.67
N VAL A 391 0.11 -27.26 -4.50
CA VAL A 391 1.40 -27.79 -4.95
C VAL A 391 1.85 -28.96 -4.09
N PHE A 392 1.68 -28.89 -2.76
CA PHE A 392 2.02 -30.02 -1.87
C PHE A 392 1.00 -31.15 -1.98
N LEU A 393 -0.31 -30.86 -2.12
CA LEU A 393 -1.29 -31.92 -2.36
C LEU A 393 -0.94 -32.67 -3.65
N THR A 394 -0.66 -31.95 -4.74
CA THR A 394 -0.29 -32.55 -6.03
C THR A 394 0.94 -33.41 -5.87
N ALA A 395 2.03 -32.87 -5.32
CA ALA A 395 3.28 -33.59 -5.15
C ALA A 395 3.15 -34.82 -4.23
N TYR A 396 2.39 -34.70 -3.14
CA TYR A 396 2.15 -35.80 -2.19
C TYR A 396 1.28 -36.88 -2.81
N TYR A 397 0.17 -36.52 -3.45
CA TYR A 397 -0.70 -37.48 -4.14
C TYR A 397 0.06 -38.20 -5.26
N SER A 398 0.86 -37.46 -6.05
CA SER A 398 1.70 -38.04 -7.09
C SER A 398 2.75 -39.00 -6.50
N LEU A 399 3.67 -38.53 -5.68
CA LEU A 399 4.82 -39.35 -5.29
C LEU A 399 4.47 -40.38 -4.21
N HIS A 400 3.67 -40.01 -3.22
CA HIS A 400 3.35 -40.88 -2.10
C HIS A 400 2.18 -41.83 -2.41
N TYR A 401 1.03 -41.31 -2.86
CA TYR A 401 -0.17 -42.13 -3.03
C TYR A 401 -0.13 -42.98 -4.31
N LEU A 402 0.12 -42.35 -5.48
CA LEU A 402 0.21 -43.05 -6.77
C LEU A 402 1.57 -43.73 -6.95
N GLY A 403 2.65 -42.97 -6.75
CA GLY A 403 4.03 -43.42 -6.96
C GLY A 403 4.54 -44.37 -5.89
N LYS A 404 3.95 -44.35 -4.69
CA LYS A 404 4.38 -45.19 -3.55
C LYS A 404 5.89 -45.16 -3.33
N ILE A 405 6.48 -43.96 -3.43
CA ILE A 405 7.92 -43.72 -3.42
C ILE A 405 8.58 -44.34 -2.17
N ARG A 406 9.72 -44.99 -2.38
CA ARG A 406 10.49 -45.67 -1.32
C ARG A 406 11.92 -45.14 -1.23
N LYS A 407 12.53 -45.37 -0.07
CA LYS A 407 13.95 -45.08 0.15
C LYS A 407 14.81 -45.81 -0.87
N GLY A 408 15.75 -45.08 -1.47
CA GLY A 408 16.69 -45.60 -2.47
C GLY A 408 16.15 -45.66 -3.90
N GLU A 409 14.87 -45.38 -4.14
CA GLU A 409 14.34 -45.25 -5.50
C GLU A 409 14.83 -43.96 -6.16
N ARG A 410 15.00 -43.98 -7.49
CA ARG A 410 15.35 -42.80 -8.28
C ARG A 410 14.09 -42.13 -8.82
N VAL A 411 13.95 -40.83 -8.59
CA VAL A 411 12.85 -40.03 -9.11
C VAL A 411 13.34 -38.91 -10.02
N LEU A 412 12.78 -38.83 -11.23
CA LEU A 412 12.99 -37.73 -12.15
C LEU A 412 11.85 -36.71 -12.03
N ILE A 413 12.17 -35.49 -11.68
CA ILE A 413 11.22 -34.37 -11.54
C ILE A 413 11.50 -33.36 -12.64
N HIS A 414 10.57 -33.23 -13.59
CA HIS A 414 10.66 -32.20 -14.62
C HIS A 414 10.16 -30.84 -14.14
N ALA A 415 10.70 -29.77 -14.74
CA ALA A 415 10.38 -28.38 -14.37
C ALA A 415 10.51 -28.14 -12.86
N ALA A 416 11.56 -28.69 -12.25
CA ALA A 416 11.65 -28.87 -10.80
C ALA A 416 11.76 -27.57 -9.99
N SER A 417 12.05 -26.45 -10.67
CA SER A 417 12.07 -25.11 -10.07
C SER A 417 10.70 -24.42 -10.03
N GLY A 418 9.64 -25.07 -10.51
CA GLY A 418 8.25 -24.62 -10.33
C GLY A 418 7.66 -25.11 -9.01
N GLY A 419 6.49 -24.58 -8.61
CA GLY A 419 5.88 -24.86 -7.30
C GLY A 419 5.72 -26.36 -6.97
N VAL A 420 5.10 -27.14 -7.88
CA VAL A 420 4.95 -28.60 -7.70
C VAL A 420 6.30 -29.30 -7.68
N GLY A 421 7.26 -28.85 -8.50
CA GLY A 421 8.61 -29.41 -8.56
C GLY A 421 9.35 -29.26 -7.23
N LEU A 422 9.29 -28.07 -6.62
CA LEU A 422 9.92 -27.78 -5.34
C LEU A 422 9.29 -28.60 -4.21
N ALA A 423 7.95 -28.73 -4.18
CA ALA A 423 7.26 -29.58 -3.21
C ALA A 423 7.62 -31.07 -3.40
N ALA A 424 7.71 -31.52 -4.66
CA ALA A 424 8.07 -32.89 -5.01
C ALA A 424 9.51 -33.24 -4.59
N ILE A 425 10.47 -32.32 -4.73
CA ILE A 425 11.85 -32.51 -4.24
C ILE A 425 11.85 -32.76 -2.73
N GLN A 426 11.14 -31.93 -1.96
CA GLN A 426 11.08 -32.07 -0.51
C GLN A 426 10.46 -33.41 -0.09
N ILE A 427 9.39 -33.83 -0.75
CA ILE A 427 8.73 -35.12 -0.49
C ILE A 427 9.62 -36.30 -0.85
N ALA A 428 10.32 -36.23 -1.99
CA ALA A 428 11.26 -37.27 -2.42
C ALA A 428 12.46 -37.40 -1.49
N GLN A 429 13.06 -36.27 -1.07
CA GLN A 429 14.15 -36.26 -0.11
C GLN A 429 13.71 -36.81 1.25
N LYS A 430 12.50 -36.45 1.72
CA LYS A 430 11.91 -37.02 2.95
C LYS A 430 11.70 -38.54 2.86
N ALA A 431 11.34 -39.05 1.68
CA ALA A 431 11.24 -40.50 1.44
C ALA A 431 12.60 -41.20 1.35
N GLY A 432 13.71 -40.45 1.26
CA GLY A 432 15.05 -40.97 1.06
C GLY A 432 15.30 -41.47 -0.37
N ALA A 433 14.57 -40.92 -1.34
CA ALA A 433 14.77 -41.20 -2.77
C ALA A 433 15.92 -40.37 -3.33
N GLU A 434 16.56 -40.87 -4.39
CA GLU A 434 17.57 -40.15 -5.16
C GLU A 434 16.87 -39.26 -6.19
N VAL A 435 17.08 -37.95 -6.09
CA VAL A 435 16.38 -36.96 -6.92
C VAL A 435 17.22 -36.58 -8.14
N PHE A 436 16.62 -36.77 -9.30
CA PHE A 436 17.02 -36.22 -10.60
C PHE A 436 16.06 -35.09 -10.96
N ALA A 437 16.56 -33.96 -11.42
CA ALA A 437 15.75 -32.80 -11.72
C ALA A 437 16.11 -32.16 -13.07
N THR A 438 15.14 -31.53 -13.72
CA THR A 438 15.43 -30.65 -14.86
C THR A 438 14.98 -29.21 -14.64
N ALA A 439 15.79 -28.26 -15.08
CA ALA A 439 15.46 -26.83 -15.08
C ALA A 439 16.10 -26.09 -16.25
N SER A 440 15.52 -24.95 -16.62
CA SER A 440 15.77 -24.30 -17.91
C SER A 440 16.93 -23.31 -17.97
N THR A 441 17.38 -22.77 -16.83
CA THR A 441 18.43 -21.75 -16.76
C THR A 441 19.50 -22.14 -15.75
N LEU A 442 20.67 -21.52 -15.81
CA LEU A 442 21.75 -21.80 -14.86
C LEU A 442 21.36 -21.39 -13.43
N GLU A 443 20.68 -20.26 -13.26
CA GLU A 443 20.25 -19.76 -11.95
C GLU A 443 19.27 -20.74 -11.29
N LYS A 444 18.28 -21.23 -12.06
CA LYS A 444 17.32 -22.23 -11.56
C LYS A 444 18.00 -23.54 -11.18
N ARG A 445 19.03 -23.95 -11.92
CA ARG A 445 19.81 -25.16 -11.59
C ARG A 445 20.66 -24.96 -10.33
N ALA A 446 21.32 -23.80 -10.19
CA ALA A 446 22.06 -23.46 -8.98
C ALA A 446 21.14 -23.42 -7.74
N PHE A 447 19.92 -22.91 -7.88
CA PHE A 447 18.92 -22.93 -6.81
C PHE A 447 18.54 -24.36 -6.40
N LEU A 448 18.28 -25.26 -7.36
CA LEU A 448 18.01 -26.67 -7.07
C LEU A 448 19.19 -27.37 -6.41
N GLN A 449 20.42 -26.99 -6.77
CA GLN A 449 21.64 -27.52 -6.14
C GLN A 449 21.74 -27.09 -4.68
N ALA A 450 21.39 -25.83 -4.37
CA ALA A 450 21.34 -25.33 -2.99
C ALA A 450 20.28 -26.07 -2.15
N LEU A 451 19.21 -26.58 -2.77
CA LEU A 451 18.21 -27.46 -2.14
C LEU A 451 18.68 -28.92 -1.98
N GLY A 452 19.95 -29.22 -2.31
CA GLY A 452 20.55 -30.54 -2.12
C GLY A 452 20.26 -31.54 -3.24
N VAL A 453 19.74 -31.09 -4.39
CA VAL A 453 19.61 -31.95 -5.57
C VAL A 453 20.97 -32.11 -6.23
N LYS A 454 21.40 -33.36 -6.45
CA LYS A 454 22.74 -33.66 -6.99
C LYS A 454 22.75 -33.78 -8.53
N GLN A 455 21.69 -34.37 -9.09
CA GLN A 455 21.59 -34.67 -10.51
C GLN A 455 20.63 -33.67 -11.16
N ILE A 456 21.18 -32.65 -11.83
CA ILE A 456 20.40 -31.54 -12.37
C ILE A 456 20.78 -31.31 -13.84
N MET A 457 19.81 -31.44 -14.73
CA MET A 457 20.00 -31.36 -16.18
C MET A 457 19.17 -30.23 -16.80
N ASP A 458 19.47 -29.89 -18.06
CA ASP A 458 18.72 -28.87 -18.80
C ASP A 458 17.34 -29.40 -19.23
N SER A 459 16.27 -28.66 -18.92
CA SER A 459 14.91 -29.02 -19.31
C SER A 459 14.55 -28.69 -20.77
N ARG A 460 15.41 -27.95 -21.49
CA ARG A 460 15.16 -27.51 -22.88
C ARG A 460 15.81 -28.40 -23.93
N THR A 461 16.65 -29.33 -23.52
CA THR A 461 17.31 -30.29 -24.41
C THR A 461 16.83 -31.70 -24.10
N LEU A 462 17.16 -32.65 -24.97
CA LEU A 462 16.96 -34.08 -24.69
C LEU A 462 18.24 -34.73 -24.15
N ALA A 463 19.28 -33.96 -23.86
CA ALA A 463 20.57 -34.46 -23.37
C ALA A 463 20.44 -35.13 -21.99
N PHE A 464 19.44 -34.72 -21.20
CA PHE A 464 19.14 -35.34 -19.91
C PHE A 464 18.93 -36.87 -20.00
N VAL A 465 18.53 -37.39 -21.16
CA VAL A 465 18.33 -38.84 -21.35
C VAL A 465 19.67 -39.56 -21.25
N ASP A 466 20.65 -39.11 -22.03
CA ASP A 466 21.97 -39.74 -22.08
C ASP A 466 22.72 -39.53 -20.76
N GLU A 467 22.62 -38.33 -20.17
CA GLU A 467 23.20 -38.01 -18.85
C GLU A 467 22.62 -38.88 -17.72
N ILE A 468 21.31 -39.14 -17.73
CA ILE A 468 20.68 -40.06 -16.76
C ILE A 468 21.15 -41.48 -17.00
N MET A 469 21.16 -41.95 -18.24
CA MET A 469 21.58 -43.33 -18.53
C MET A 469 23.05 -43.55 -18.14
N GLU A 470 23.93 -42.59 -18.37
CA GLU A 470 25.32 -42.64 -17.94
C GLU A 470 25.45 -42.66 -16.41
N SER A 471 24.82 -41.70 -15.72
CA SER A 471 24.88 -41.59 -14.25
C SER A 471 24.23 -42.77 -13.52
N THR A 472 23.26 -43.44 -14.15
CA THR A 472 22.57 -44.61 -13.61
C THR A 472 23.14 -45.95 -14.12
N GLN A 473 24.27 -45.93 -14.86
CA GLN A 473 24.90 -47.13 -15.44
C GLN A 473 23.93 -47.97 -16.29
N GLY A 474 23.03 -47.30 -16.99
CA GLY A 474 22.01 -47.91 -17.85
C GLY A 474 20.77 -48.43 -17.12
N GLU A 475 20.69 -48.30 -15.79
CA GLU A 475 19.54 -48.79 -15.02
C GLU A 475 18.30 -47.88 -15.16
N GLY A 476 18.46 -46.57 -15.35
CA GLY A 476 17.35 -45.63 -15.47
C GLY A 476 16.68 -45.23 -14.15
N ILE A 477 15.39 -44.90 -14.21
CA ILE A 477 14.59 -44.19 -13.20
C ILE A 477 13.39 -45.04 -12.73
N ASP A 478 13.07 -44.96 -11.44
CA ASP A 478 11.96 -45.70 -10.83
C ASP A 478 10.62 -44.95 -10.91
N ILE A 479 10.65 -43.61 -10.78
CA ILE A 479 9.46 -42.74 -10.86
C ILE A 479 9.78 -41.51 -11.71
N VAL A 480 8.92 -41.18 -12.66
CA VAL A 480 8.99 -39.91 -13.41
C VAL A 480 7.77 -39.07 -13.07
N LEU A 481 8.00 -37.86 -12.54
CA LEU A 481 6.98 -36.82 -12.41
C LEU A 481 7.13 -35.84 -13.58
N ASN A 482 6.29 -36.00 -14.60
CA ASN A 482 6.36 -35.24 -15.83
C ASN A 482 5.37 -34.07 -15.86
N ALA A 483 5.85 -32.94 -16.39
CA ALA A 483 5.05 -31.76 -16.70
C ALA A 483 5.36 -31.20 -18.11
N LEU A 484 6.24 -31.85 -18.87
CA LEU A 484 6.74 -31.36 -20.16
C LEU A 484 6.09 -32.14 -21.31
N PRO A 485 5.57 -31.47 -22.35
CA PRO A 485 4.88 -32.13 -23.44
C PRO A 485 5.83 -32.68 -24.52
N GLY A 486 5.25 -33.35 -25.52
CA GLY A 486 5.91 -33.67 -26.79
C GLY A 486 7.03 -34.70 -26.67
N LYS A 487 8.14 -34.47 -27.38
CA LYS A 487 9.28 -35.41 -27.45
C LYS A 487 9.91 -35.69 -26.09
N THR A 488 9.87 -34.71 -25.18
CA THR A 488 10.37 -34.88 -23.82
C THR A 488 9.61 -35.97 -23.09
N LEU A 489 8.27 -35.98 -23.14
CA LEU A 489 7.43 -37.02 -22.54
C LEU A 489 7.83 -38.43 -23.02
N THR A 490 7.92 -38.63 -24.35
CA THR A 490 8.29 -39.94 -24.93
C THR A 490 9.68 -40.38 -24.49
N LYS A 491 10.63 -39.45 -24.39
CA LYS A 491 11.99 -39.75 -23.94
C LYS A 491 12.06 -40.03 -22.45
N SER A 492 11.29 -39.32 -21.63
CA SER A 492 11.21 -39.60 -20.19
C SER A 492 10.58 -40.96 -19.89
N LEU A 493 9.65 -41.43 -20.71
CA LEU A 493 9.15 -42.81 -20.64
C LEU A 493 10.25 -43.85 -20.89
N SER A 494 11.18 -43.59 -21.83
CA SER A 494 12.27 -44.52 -22.14
C SER A 494 13.32 -44.67 -21.03
N LEU A 495 13.30 -43.77 -20.04
CA LEU A 495 14.18 -43.83 -18.87
C LEU A 495 13.64 -44.73 -17.77
N LEU A 496 12.39 -45.21 -17.85
CA LEU A 496 11.81 -46.01 -16.79
C LEU A 496 12.40 -47.42 -16.73
N LYS A 497 12.71 -47.85 -15.51
CA LYS A 497 13.00 -49.25 -15.18
C LYS A 497 11.78 -50.15 -15.45
N PRO A 498 11.98 -51.46 -15.62
CA PRO A 498 10.89 -52.42 -15.53
C PRO A 498 10.10 -52.24 -14.23
N GLY A 499 8.79 -52.02 -14.32
CA GLY A 499 7.93 -51.72 -13.16
C GLY A 499 7.99 -50.27 -12.67
N GLY A 500 8.69 -49.39 -13.38
CA GLY A 500 8.73 -47.96 -13.10
C GLY A 500 7.36 -47.28 -13.25
N ARG A 501 7.19 -46.13 -12.59
CA ARG A 501 5.92 -45.40 -12.52
C ARG A 501 6.04 -44.05 -13.24
N PHE A 502 5.24 -43.85 -14.28
CA PHE A 502 5.11 -42.56 -14.95
C PHE A 502 3.91 -41.80 -14.40
N ILE A 503 4.12 -40.59 -13.91
CA ILE A 503 3.06 -39.73 -13.39
C ILE A 503 3.06 -38.44 -14.20
N GLU A 504 2.04 -38.31 -15.05
CA GLU A 504 1.81 -37.12 -15.87
C GLU A 504 0.95 -36.12 -15.10
N ILE A 505 1.49 -34.93 -14.87
CA ILE A 505 0.75 -33.78 -14.32
C ILE A 505 0.65 -32.62 -15.32
N GLY A 506 1.37 -32.72 -16.44
CA GLY A 506 1.23 -31.81 -17.57
C GLY A 506 -0.12 -32.03 -18.25
N SER A 507 -0.85 -30.94 -18.47
CA SER A 507 -2.08 -30.98 -19.26
C SER A 507 -1.78 -30.62 -20.71
N ILE A 508 -2.39 -31.36 -21.63
CA ILE A 508 -2.34 -31.11 -23.06
C ILE A 508 -3.30 -29.95 -23.35
N TYR A 509 -2.88 -28.72 -23.06
CA TYR A 509 -3.56 -27.53 -23.57
C TYR A 509 -3.01 -27.31 -24.98
N GLY A 510 -3.78 -27.74 -25.98
CA GLY A 510 -3.42 -27.74 -27.39
C GLY A 510 -3.00 -26.38 -27.95
#